data_AF-A0A5N5LGA2-F1
#
_entry.id   AF-A0A5N5LGA2-F1
#
_cell.length_a   1.000
_cell.length_b   1.000
_cell.length_c   1.000
_cell.angle_alpha   90.00
_cell.angle_beta   90.00
_cell.angle_gamma   90.00
#
_symmetry.space_group_name_H-M   'P 1'
#
loop_
_entity.id
_entity.type
_entity.pdbx_description
1 polymer ?
#
loop_
_entity_poly.entity_id
_entity_poly.type
_entity_poly.pdbx_seq_one_letter_code
_entity_poly.pdbx_strand_id
1 'polypeptide(L)'
;MEQRVLFLSFSSLLLLSFSGSVDAYKNYTVGDSLGWYDTTVKSNVDYQKWADGKNFSLGDFLIFNTDNNHSVVQTYNFTTYKLCDYDNSVDNDTVEWSSANPSNTLTQGATVAVPLLKEGPNYFFSGDYDGEQCDNGQHFKITVSHGKGLPDSLKDPSDQAPAPNAADYDSTPDTVVPFDFNNPHDQDTDVKKDSGSLSLYGKFLDMKLNGILLLLGIVYMF
;
A
#
# COMPACT_ATOMS: atom_id res chain seq x y z
N MET A 1 45.14 -12.26 -30.68
CA MET A 1 44.18 -13.03 -29.87
C MET A 1 44.06 -12.37 -28.49
N GLU A 2 45.17 -12.20 -27.78
CA GLU A 2 45.34 -11.43 -26.52
C GLU A 2 44.50 -10.14 -26.39
N GLN A 3 44.56 -9.21 -27.35
CA GLN A 3 43.89 -7.92 -27.23
C GLN A 3 42.36 -7.99 -27.35
N ARG A 4 41.84 -9.02 -28.04
CA ARG A 4 40.39 -9.28 -28.11
C ARG A 4 39.89 -9.93 -26.81
N VAL A 5 40.71 -10.77 -26.18
CA VAL A 5 40.42 -11.38 -24.88
C VAL A 5 40.41 -10.33 -23.76
N LEU A 6 41.36 -9.39 -23.78
CA LEU A 6 41.40 -8.27 -22.83
C LEU A 6 40.20 -7.32 -22.97
N PHE A 7 39.77 -7.00 -24.20
CA PHE A 7 38.59 -6.15 -24.43
C PHE A 7 37.29 -6.82 -23.97
N LEU A 8 37.13 -8.12 -24.22
CA LEU A 8 35.96 -8.89 -23.77
C LEU A 8 35.93 -9.04 -22.24
N SER A 9 37.09 -9.25 -21.61
CA SER A 9 37.24 -9.29 -20.15
C SER A 9 36.87 -7.95 -19.49
N PHE A 10 37.35 -6.83 -20.02
CA PHE A 10 37.05 -5.50 -19.50
C PHE A 10 35.57 -5.13 -19.69
N SER A 11 34.97 -5.53 -20.82
CA SER A 11 33.52 -5.37 -21.08
C SER A 11 32.66 -6.19 -20.12
N SER A 12 33.07 -7.41 -19.77
CA SER A 12 32.35 -8.26 -18.81
C SER A 12 32.41 -7.71 -17.39
N LEU A 13 33.56 -7.15 -16.98
CA LEU A 13 33.72 -6.51 -15.67
C LEU A 13 32.88 -5.23 -15.53
N LEU A 14 32.71 -4.49 -16.63
CA LEU A 14 31.88 -3.28 -16.66
C LEU A 14 30.38 -3.61 -16.53
N LEU A 15 29.91 -4.70 -17.15
CA LEU A 15 28.51 -5.14 -17.09
C LEU A 15 28.12 -5.68 -15.70
N LEU A 16 29.05 -6.32 -14.97
CA LEU A 16 28.82 -6.77 -13.58
C LEU A 16 28.66 -5.59 -12.60
N SER A 17 29.20 -4.42 -12.92
CA SER A 17 29.18 -3.23 -12.07
C SER A 17 27.84 -2.47 -12.08
N PHE A 18 26.94 -2.75 -13.04
CA PHE A 18 25.61 -2.14 -13.15
C PHE A 18 24.47 -3.04 -12.67
N SER A 19 24.76 -3.97 -11.75
CA SER A 19 23.73 -4.75 -11.07
C SER A 19 23.08 -3.92 -9.95
N GLY A 20 22.43 -2.81 -10.31
CA GLY A 20 21.62 -2.05 -9.37
C GLY A 20 20.38 -2.87 -9.00
N SER A 21 20.37 -3.47 -7.80
CA SER A 21 19.17 -4.12 -7.28
C SER A 21 18.13 -3.04 -7.00
N VAL A 22 17.02 -3.05 -7.74
CA VAL A 22 15.83 -2.28 -7.37
C VAL A 22 15.14 -3.04 -6.25
N ASP A 23 15.02 -2.42 -5.09
CA ASP A 23 14.26 -2.98 -3.97
C ASP A 23 12.77 -2.98 -4.37
N ALA A 24 12.11 -4.13 -4.24
CA ALA A 24 10.67 -4.22 -4.42
C ALA A 24 9.96 -3.46 -3.29
N TYR A 25 8.66 -3.20 -3.45
CA TYR A 25 7.86 -2.66 -2.35
C TYR A 25 7.93 -3.57 -1.12
N LYS A 26 7.93 -2.96 0.06
CA LYS A 26 8.02 -3.66 1.35
C LYS A 26 6.71 -3.54 2.13
N ASN A 27 6.39 -4.60 2.86
CA ASN A 27 5.29 -4.59 3.81
C ASN A 27 5.86 -4.46 5.22
N TYR A 28 5.43 -3.45 5.97
CA TYR A 28 5.82 -3.21 7.35
C TYR A 28 4.64 -3.49 8.27
N THR A 29 4.74 -4.54 9.09
CA THR A 29 3.74 -4.82 10.13
C THR A 29 3.91 -3.83 11.27
N VAL A 30 2.92 -2.95 11.45
CA VAL A 30 2.92 -1.91 12.48
C VAL A 30 2.84 -2.53 13.87
N GLY A 31 3.77 -2.14 14.75
CA GLY A 31 3.87 -2.69 16.10
C GLY A 31 4.33 -4.15 16.18
N ASP A 32 4.79 -4.73 15.06
CA ASP A 32 5.25 -6.12 14.96
C ASP A 32 4.22 -7.12 15.53
N SER A 33 4.57 -7.86 16.59
CA SER A 33 3.66 -8.82 17.23
C SER A 33 2.65 -8.17 18.19
N LEU A 34 2.83 -6.89 18.54
CA LEU A 34 1.91 -6.18 19.43
C LEU A 34 0.68 -5.66 18.68
N GLY A 35 0.80 -5.41 17.36
CA GLY A 35 -0.28 -4.90 16.52
C GLY A 35 -0.53 -3.40 16.70
N TRP A 36 -1.70 -2.94 16.28
CA TRP A 36 -2.16 -1.54 16.35
C TRP A 36 -3.24 -1.38 17.43
N TYR A 37 -2.81 -0.95 18.61
CA TYR A 37 -3.57 -0.78 19.84
C TYR A 37 -2.93 0.34 20.68
N ASP A 38 -3.70 1.00 21.53
CA ASP A 38 -3.17 1.96 22.48
C ASP A 38 -2.42 1.28 23.65
N THR A 39 -1.82 2.10 24.53
CA THR A 39 -1.11 1.59 25.71
C THR A 39 -2.04 1.05 26.80
N THR A 40 -3.35 1.30 26.72
CA THR A 40 -4.33 0.75 27.67
C THR A 40 -4.60 -0.73 27.37
N VAL A 41 -4.55 -1.13 26.10
CA VAL A 41 -4.66 -2.53 25.64
C VAL A 41 -3.28 -3.21 25.55
N LYS A 42 -2.24 -2.50 25.08
CA LYS A 42 -0.87 -3.01 24.91
C LYS A 42 0.17 -2.08 25.56
N SER A 43 0.37 -2.21 26.86
CA SER A 43 1.19 -1.29 27.68
C SER A 43 2.67 -1.15 27.29
N ASN A 44 3.22 -2.04 26.46
CA ASN A 44 4.62 -2.03 26.04
C ASN A 44 4.83 -1.59 24.58
N VAL A 45 3.80 -1.05 23.93
CA VAL A 45 3.90 -0.58 22.55
C VAL A 45 4.50 0.83 22.47
N ASP A 46 5.43 1.02 21.54
CA ASP A 46 6.04 2.31 21.22
C ASP A 46 6.20 2.39 19.70
N TYR A 47 5.21 3.01 19.05
CA TYR A 47 5.17 3.07 17.59
C TYR A 47 6.23 3.97 17.00
N GLN A 48 6.65 5.04 17.70
CA GLN A 48 7.72 5.87 17.20
C GLN A 48 9.04 5.11 17.20
N LYS A 49 9.36 4.40 18.29
CA LYS A 49 10.53 3.53 18.34
C LYS A 49 10.49 2.42 17.29
N TRP A 50 9.32 1.84 17.05
CA TRP A 50 9.13 0.87 15.96
C TRP A 50 9.42 1.47 14.58
N ALA A 51 9.01 2.73 14.35
CA ALA A 51 9.18 3.46 13.10
C ALA A 51 10.63 3.90 12.88
N ASP A 52 11.32 4.38 13.92
CA ASP A 52 12.69 4.92 13.87
C ASP A 52 13.72 3.89 13.37
N GLY A 53 13.43 2.59 13.50
CA GLY A 53 14.29 1.50 13.01
C GLY A 53 14.07 1.14 11.53
N LYS A 54 13.28 1.88 10.77
CA LYS A 54 12.82 1.52 9.41
C LYS A 54 13.04 2.64 8.41
N ASN A 55 13.08 2.28 7.13
CA ASN A 55 13.18 3.22 6.01
C ASN A 55 11.98 3.01 5.09
N PHE A 56 11.11 4.00 5.00
CA PHE A 56 9.90 3.94 4.21
C PHE A 56 10.12 4.59 2.84
N SER A 57 9.65 3.95 1.78
CA SER A 57 9.69 4.45 0.42
C SER A 57 8.31 4.44 -0.23
N LEU A 58 8.13 5.25 -1.27
CA LEU A 58 6.92 5.22 -2.10
C LEU A 58 6.61 3.80 -2.57
N GLY A 59 5.33 3.44 -2.47
CA GLY A 59 4.82 2.12 -2.85
C GLY A 59 4.94 1.05 -1.77
N ASP A 60 5.67 1.29 -0.67
CA ASP A 60 5.64 0.42 0.51
C ASP A 60 4.25 0.41 1.15
N PHE A 61 3.96 -0.64 1.92
CA PHE A 61 2.71 -0.78 2.67
C PHE A 61 2.97 -0.83 4.17
N LEU A 62 2.10 -0.17 4.92
CA LEU A 62 1.96 -0.38 6.35
C LEU A 62 0.80 -1.35 6.60
N ILE A 63 1.06 -2.42 7.34
CA ILE A 63 0.08 -3.46 7.66
C ILE A 63 -0.29 -3.34 9.13
N PHE A 64 -1.51 -2.91 9.39
CA PHE A 64 -2.07 -2.72 10.71
C PHE A 64 -2.90 -3.95 11.08
N ASN A 65 -2.42 -4.73 12.06
CA ASN A 65 -3.21 -5.81 12.66
C ASN A 65 -3.90 -5.26 13.91
N THR A 66 -5.22 -5.19 13.87
CA THR A 66 -6.04 -4.45 14.83
C THR A 66 -7.40 -5.13 15.00
N ASP A 67 -8.41 -4.41 15.45
CA ASP A 67 -9.81 -4.80 15.48
C ASP A 67 -10.71 -3.65 15.02
N ASN A 68 -12.03 -3.85 15.06
CA ASN A 68 -13.00 -2.83 14.68
C ASN A 68 -13.15 -1.68 15.68
N ASN A 69 -12.43 -1.68 16.80
CA ASN A 69 -12.49 -0.63 17.83
C ASN A 69 -11.26 0.28 17.81
N HIS A 70 -10.38 0.16 16.81
CA HIS A 70 -9.28 1.08 16.63
C HIS A 70 -9.14 1.46 15.16
N SER A 71 -9.40 2.72 14.88
CA SER A 71 -9.25 3.30 13.56
C SER A 71 -7.79 3.40 13.09
N VAL A 72 -7.63 3.48 11.77
CA VAL A 72 -6.34 3.76 11.12
C VAL A 72 -6.50 5.02 10.28
N VAL A 73 -6.18 6.16 10.87
CA VAL A 73 -6.21 7.46 10.20
C VAL A 73 -4.81 7.80 9.70
N GLN A 74 -4.70 8.14 8.42
CA GLN A 74 -3.51 8.72 7.82
C GLN A 74 -3.78 10.19 7.51
N THR A 75 -2.89 11.08 7.94
CA THR A 75 -2.94 12.49 7.54
C THR A 75 -1.57 12.99 7.11
N TYR A 76 -1.54 14.00 6.24
CA TYR A 76 -0.36 14.76 5.88
C TYR A 76 -0.26 16.08 6.64
N ASN A 77 -1.26 16.38 7.48
CA ASN A 77 -1.34 17.60 8.27
C ASN A 77 -0.86 17.36 9.70
N PHE A 78 0.20 18.07 10.09
CA PHE A 78 0.76 17.92 11.43
C PHE A 78 -0.19 18.40 12.53
N THR A 79 -1.04 19.39 12.26
CA THR A 79 -1.99 19.92 13.24
C THR A 79 -3.08 18.89 13.55
N THR A 80 -3.69 18.30 12.51
CA THR A 80 -4.66 17.20 12.61
C THR A 80 -4.09 16.05 13.44
N TYR A 81 -2.88 15.60 13.10
CA TYR A 81 -2.18 14.55 13.86
C TYR A 81 -1.96 14.93 15.33
N LYS A 82 -1.47 16.14 15.60
CA LYS A 82 -1.14 16.58 16.95
C LYS A 82 -2.38 16.71 17.84
N LEU A 83 -3.52 17.06 17.25
CA LEU A 83 -4.79 17.21 17.97
C LEU A 83 -5.54 15.88 18.10
N CYS A 84 -5.09 14.81 17.44
CA CYS A 84 -5.80 13.53 17.36
C CYS A 84 -7.24 13.69 16.84
N ASP A 85 -7.50 14.71 16.02
CA ASP A 85 -8.83 15.10 15.54
C ASP A 85 -8.80 15.26 14.03
N TYR A 86 -9.60 14.47 13.32
CA TYR A 86 -9.80 14.56 11.87
C TYR A 86 -11.21 15.01 11.45
N ASP A 87 -12.14 15.27 12.39
CA ASP A 87 -13.52 15.67 12.08
C ASP A 87 -13.57 17.00 11.33
N ASN A 88 -12.55 17.85 11.54
CA ASN A 88 -12.38 19.13 10.89
C ASN A 88 -11.51 19.06 9.62
N SER A 89 -11.09 17.87 9.17
CA SER A 89 -10.30 17.72 7.94
C SER A 89 -11.19 17.96 6.72
N VAL A 90 -11.13 19.17 6.17
CA VAL A 90 -11.86 19.57 4.95
C VAL A 90 -11.06 19.32 3.68
N ASP A 91 -9.75 19.07 3.84
CA ASP A 91 -8.81 18.92 2.75
C ASP A 91 -8.60 17.43 2.41
N ASN A 92 -8.18 17.15 1.17
CA ASN A 92 -7.84 15.82 0.68
C ASN A 92 -6.52 15.28 1.28
N ASP A 93 -6.18 15.70 2.49
CA ASP A 93 -4.94 15.42 3.19
C ASP A 93 -5.07 14.34 4.27
N THR A 94 -6.30 13.88 4.55
CA THR A 94 -6.61 12.91 5.60
C THR A 94 -7.51 11.80 5.07
N VAL A 95 -7.20 10.55 5.43
CA VAL A 95 -7.91 9.35 5.00
C VAL A 95 -8.03 8.41 6.20
N GLU A 96 -9.25 7.98 6.52
CA GLU A 96 -9.46 6.83 7.38
C GLU A 96 -9.50 5.55 6.54
N TRP A 97 -8.63 4.60 6.87
CA TRP A 97 -8.48 3.33 6.15
C TRP A 97 -9.29 2.18 6.78
N SER A 98 -9.65 2.32 8.05
CA SER A 98 -10.63 1.46 8.71
C SER A 98 -12.04 1.76 8.16
N SER A 99 -12.86 0.71 8.04
CA SER A 99 -14.25 0.83 7.53
C SER A 99 -15.28 0.28 8.51
N ALA A 100 -14.83 -0.30 9.62
CA ALA A 100 -15.70 -0.93 10.58
C ALA A 100 -16.11 0.08 11.65
N ASN A 101 -17.42 0.17 11.93
CA ASN A 101 -17.88 0.95 13.06
C ASN A 101 -17.45 0.28 14.38
N PRO A 102 -16.98 1.06 15.36
CA PRO A 102 -16.63 0.52 16.67
C PRO A 102 -17.85 -0.13 17.33
N SER A 103 -17.63 -1.28 17.97
CA SER A 103 -18.63 -2.02 18.72
C SER A 103 -18.10 -2.42 20.09
N ASN A 104 -18.82 -2.01 21.13
CA ASN A 104 -18.55 -2.42 22.51
C ASN A 104 -19.06 -3.84 22.85
N THR A 105 -19.85 -4.46 21.96
CA THR A 105 -20.44 -5.79 22.20
C THR A 105 -19.79 -6.90 21.41
N LEU A 106 -19.19 -6.58 20.26
CA LEU A 106 -18.54 -7.56 19.39
C LEU A 106 -17.26 -6.97 18.80
N THR A 107 -16.13 -7.34 19.40
CA THR A 107 -14.81 -7.02 18.86
C THR A 107 -14.40 -8.09 17.85
N GLN A 108 -14.10 -7.66 16.62
CA GLN A 108 -13.65 -8.53 15.53
C GLN A 108 -12.27 -8.06 15.07
N GLY A 109 -11.33 -9.01 15.03
CA GLY A 109 -9.99 -8.74 14.49
C GLY A 109 -10.05 -8.29 13.04
N ALA A 110 -9.22 -7.32 12.69
CA ALA A 110 -9.13 -6.71 11.38
C ALA A 110 -7.67 -6.55 10.95
N THR A 111 -7.45 -6.51 9.63
CA THR A 111 -6.16 -6.13 9.05
C THR A 111 -6.40 -5.04 8.03
N VAL A 112 -5.72 -3.90 8.22
CA VAL A 112 -5.79 -2.75 7.33
C VAL A 112 -4.44 -2.58 6.65
N ALA A 113 -4.43 -2.49 5.32
CA ALA A 113 -3.21 -2.28 4.53
C ALA A 113 -3.23 -0.87 3.95
N VAL A 114 -2.24 -0.06 4.31
CA VAL A 114 -2.13 1.34 3.89
C VAL A 114 -0.93 1.51 2.95
N PRO A 115 -1.15 1.88 1.67
CA PRO A 115 -0.06 2.19 0.75
C PRO A 115 0.55 3.57 1.05
N LEU A 116 1.88 3.66 0.97
CA LEU A 116 2.62 4.92 1.09
C LEU A 116 2.73 5.60 -0.27
N LEU A 117 1.81 6.51 -0.54
CA LEU A 117 1.63 7.13 -1.86
C LEU A 117 2.20 8.56 -1.97
N LYS A 118 2.65 9.15 -0.85
CA LYS A 118 3.14 10.52 -0.81
C LYS A 118 4.47 10.62 -0.08
N GLU A 119 5.44 11.27 -0.72
CA GLU A 119 6.74 11.57 -0.13
C GLU A 119 6.63 12.58 1.01
N GLY A 120 7.63 12.53 1.89
CA GLY A 120 7.73 13.42 3.03
C GLY A 120 6.95 12.91 4.24
N PRO A 121 6.57 13.83 5.15
CA PRO A 121 5.91 13.46 6.40
C PRO A 121 4.56 12.79 6.16
N ASN A 122 4.38 11.63 6.78
CA ASN A 122 3.12 10.90 6.86
C ASN A 122 2.84 10.66 8.34
N TYR A 123 1.62 10.96 8.78
CA TYR A 123 1.21 10.85 10.18
C TYR A 123 0.09 9.84 10.31
N PHE A 124 0.17 9.00 11.34
CA PHE A 124 -0.79 7.93 11.59
C PHE A 124 -1.27 7.97 13.03
N PHE A 125 -2.58 7.83 13.24
CA PHE A 125 -3.18 7.79 14.57
C PHE A 125 -4.52 7.06 14.56
N SER A 126 -5.04 6.69 15.73
CA SER A 126 -6.45 6.31 15.89
C SER A 126 -7.27 7.52 16.32
N GLY A 127 -8.34 7.83 15.59
CA GLY A 127 -9.33 8.86 15.97
C GLY A 127 -10.52 8.33 16.77
N ASP A 128 -10.63 7.01 16.99
CA ASP A 128 -11.71 6.44 17.80
C ASP A 128 -11.69 6.96 19.24
N TYR A 129 -12.87 7.01 19.86
CA TYR A 129 -13.09 7.55 21.21
C TYR A 129 -12.61 9.00 21.34
N ASP A 130 -12.98 9.84 20.37
CA ASP A 130 -12.64 11.27 20.33
C ASP A 130 -11.11 11.52 20.47
N GLY A 131 -10.30 10.63 19.89
CA GLY A 131 -8.84 10.71 19.92
C GLY A 131 -8.16 10.18 21.19
N GLU A 132 -8.90 9.67 22.19
CA GLU A 132 -8.33 9.16 23.45
C GLU A 132 -7.28 8.06 23.21
N GLN A 133 -7.50 7.18 22.23
CA GLN A 133 -6.54 6.14 21.88
C GLN A 133 -5.22 6.71 21.33
N CYS A 134 -5.30 7.76 20.52
CA CYS A 134 -4.14 8.50 20.04
C CYS A 134 -3.38 9.14 21.20
N ASP A 135 -4.07 9.82 22.12
CA ASP A 135 -3.46 10.39 23.34
C ASP A 135 -2.78 9.33 24.22
N ASN A 136 -3.31 8.11 24.23
CA ASN A 136 -2.74 6.94 24.89
C ASN A 136 -1.66 6.22 24.07
N GLY A 137 -1.06 6.91 23.10
CA GLY A 137 0.13 6.47 22.38
C GLY A 137 -0.12 5.70 21.09
N GLN A 138 -1.38 5.55 20.64
CA GLN A 138 -1.70 4.93 19.36
C GLN A 138 -1.52 5.90 18.19
N HIS A 139 -0.30 6.40 18.04
CA HIS A 139 0.08 7.33 17.00
C HIS A 139 1.56 7.18 16.64
N PHE A 140 1.94 7.53 15.41
CA PHE A 140 3.34 7.72 15.02
C PHE A 140 3.46 8.55 13.77
N LYS A 141 4.69 8.99 13.49
CA LYS A 141 5.03 9.69 12.25
C LYS A 141 6.18 9.00 11.55
N ILE A 142 6.14 9.04 10.23
CA ILE A 142 7.21 8.55 9.37
C ILE A 142 7.56 9.59 8.31
N THR A 143 8.72 9.44 7.70
CA THR A 143 9.11 10.17 6.50
C THR A 143 9.24 9.18 5.36
N VAL A 144 8.47 9.39 4.30
CA VAL A 144 8.49 8.55 3.09
C VAL A 144 9.46 9.14 2.09
N SER A 145 10.37 8.31 1.58
CA SER A 145 11.33 8.67 0.55
C SER A 145 10.88 8.24 -0.85
N HIS A 146 11.44 8.83 -1.90
CA HIS A 146 11.17 8.41 -3.28
C HIS A 146 11.56 6.94 -3.58
N GLY A 147 12.49 6.36 -2.81
CA GLY A 147 13.11 5.08 -3.14
C GLY A 147 14.19 5.18 -4.22
N LYS A 148 14.85 4.07 -4.55
CA LYS A 148 15.98 4.01 -5.51
C LYS A 148 15.61 3.47 -6.89
N GLY A 149 14.38 2.95 -7.06
CA GLY A 149 13.91 2.31 -8.29
C GLY A 149 12.94 3.13 -9.13
N LEU A 150 12.40 4.22 -8.59
CA LEU A 150 11.44 5.07 -9.30
C LEU A 150 12.19 6.10 -10.15
N PRO A 151 11.78 6.32 -11.42
CA PRO A 151 12.40 7.32 -12.27
C PRO A 151 12.11 8.73 -11.77
N ASP A 152 13.14 9.59 -11.82
CA ASP A 152 13.05 10.99 -11.38
C ASP A 152 11.94 11.80 -12.08
N SER A 153 11.47 11.36 -13.25
CA SER A 153 10.34 11.95 -13.96
C SER A 153 9.01 11.89 -13.19
N LEU A 154 8.90 11.02 -12.19
CA LEU A 154 7.70 10.88 -11.34
C LEU A 154 7.73 11.77 -10.10
N LYS A 155 8.75 12.63 -9.95
CA LYS A 155 8.86 13.56 -8.79
C LYS A 155 7.86 14.71 -8.83
N ASP A 156 7.19 14.94 -9.96
CA ASP A 156 6.25 16.05 -10.12
C ASP A 156 4.79 15.53 -10.09
N PRO A 157 3.95 15.97 -9.14
CA PRO A 157 2.53 15.60 -9.07
C PRO A 157 1.66 16.13 -10.24
N SER A 158 2.23 16.85 -11.21
CA SER A 158 1.46 17.63 -12.19
C SER A 158 0.70 16.84 -13.27
N ASP A 159 0.89 15.54 -13.42
CA ASP A 159 0.15 14.77 -14.43
C ASP A 159 -1.09 14.12 -13.81
N GLN A 160 -2.13 14.94 -13.62
CA GLN A 160 -3.49 14.44 -13.53
C GLN A 160 -3.77 13.72 -14.85
N ALA A 161 -3.86 12.39 -14.80
CA ALA A 161 -4.26 11.59 -15.96
C ALA A 161 -5.53 12.22 -16.56
N PRO A 162 -5.58 12.47 -17.89
CA PRO A 162 -6.78 13.01 -18.51
C PRO A 162 -7.96 12.15 -18.10
N ALA A 163 -9.00 12.78 -17.52
CA ALA A 163 -10.25 12.11 -17.25
C ALA A 163 -10.71 11.39 -18.54
N PRO A 164 -11.26 10.17 -18.46
CA PRO A 164 -11.89 9.58 -19.62
C PRO A 164 -12.93 10.57 -20.14
N ASN A 165 -12.80 11.00 -21.39
CA ASN A 165 -13.81 11.84 -22.02
C ASN A 165 -15.15 11.11 -21.88
N ALA A 166 -16.01 11.61 -21.00
CA ALA A 166 -17.39 11.16 -20.95
C ALA A 166 -17.99 11.53 -22.30
N ALA A 167 -18.30 10.52 -23.12
CA ALA A 167 -19.14 10.72 -24.27
C ALA A 167 -20.50 11.21 -23.75
N ASP A 168 -20.89 12.41 -24.19
CA ASP A 168 -22.26 12.91 -24.11
C ASP A 168 -23.20 11.83 -24.63
N TYR A 169 -23.92 11.17 -23.71
CA TYR A 169 -25.13 10.45 -24.07
C TYR A 169 -26.30 11.38 -23.79
N ASP A 170 -26.57 12.19 -24.80
CA ASP A 170 -27.83 12.85 -25.03
C ASP A 170 -29.00 11.84 -24.90
N SER A 171 -29.96 12.21 -24.05
CA SER A 171 -31.36 11.78 -24.03
C SER A 171 -31.68 10.28 -23.98
N THR A 172 -32.00 9.77 -22.78
CA THR A 172 -32.90 8.61 -22.64
C THR A 172 -34.27 9.08 -22.09
N PRO A 173 -35.42 8.60 -22.61
CA PRO A 173 -36.73 9.04 -22.13
C PRO A 173 -37.05 8.40 -20.78
N ASP A 174 -37.45 9.22 -19.81
CA ASP A 174 -38.01 8.80 -18.52
C ASP A 174 -39.18 7.83 -18.73
N THR A 175 -38.97 6.56 -18.40
CA THR A 175 -40.06 5.61 -18.18
C THR A 175 -40.33 5.57 -16.69
N VAL A 176 -41.30 6.38 -16.25
CA VAL A 176 -41.83 6.34 -14.89
C VAL A 176 -42.57 5.01 -14.72
N VAL A 177 -41.95 4.06 -14.03
CA VAL A 177 -42.62 2.83 -13.56
C VAL A 177 -43.15 3.11 -12.14
N PRO A 178 -44.47 3.05 -11.90
CA PRO A 178 -45.03 3.17 -10.55
C PRO A 178 -44.64 1.95 -9.71
N PHE A 179 -43.97 2.17 -8.57
CA PHE A 179 -43.68 1.11 -7.59
C PHE A 179 -44.86 0.97 -6.62
N ASP A 180 -45.58 -0.15 -6.73
CA ASP A 180 -46.58 -0.60 -5.75
C ASP A 180 -45.94 -1.65 -4.82
N PHE A 181 -45.88 -1.34 -3.52
CA PHE A 181 -45.10 -2.03 -2.48
C PHE A 181 -45.92 -3.10 -1.73
N ASN A 182 -46.54 -4.05 -2.43
CA ASN A 182 -47.45 -4.99 -1.75
C ASN A 182 -47.33 -6.49 -2.10
N ASN A 183 -46.22 -6.98 -2.65
CA ASN A 183 -45.94 -8.43 -2.62
C ASN A 183 -44.50 -8.79 -3.05
N PRO A 184 -43.62 -9.34 -2.18
CA PRO A 184 -42.34 -9.88 -2.61
C PRO A 184 -42.53 -11.31 -3.13
N HIS A 185 -42.17 -11.57 -4.38
CA HIS A 185 -41.98 -12.92 -4.91
C HIS A 185 -40.51 -13.06 -5.28
N ASP A 186 -39.82 -14.00 -4.64
CA ASP A 186 -38.43 -14.33 -4.93
C ASP A 186 -38.31 -14.83 -6.38
N GLN A 187 -37.43 -14.20 -7.16
CA GLN A 187 -36.93 -14.74 -8.42
C GLN A 187 -35.41 -14.78 -8.36
N ASP A 188 -34.90 -15.98 -8.09
CA ASP A 188 -33.54 -16.40 -8.40
C ASP A 188 -33.29 -16.29 -9.91
N THR A 189 -32.31 -15.48 -10.29
CA THR A 189 -31.58 -15.68 -11.54
C THR A 189 -30.09 -15.56 -11.29
N ASP A 190 -29.47 -16.73 -11.11
CA ASP A 190 -28.04 -16.97 -11.18
C ASP A 190 -27.44 -16.37 -12.46
N VAL A 191 -26.61 -15.33 -12.31
CA VAL A 191 -25.65 -14.95 -13.35
C VAL A 191 -24.26 -15.24 -12.81
N LYS A 192 -23.79 -16.45 -13.17
CA LYS A 192 -22.44 -16.93 -13.00
C LYS A 192 -21.46 -16.01 -13.74
N LYS A 193 -20.63 -15.27 -13.00
CA LYS A 193 -19.52 -14.49 -13.55
C LYS A 193 -18.21 -15.18 -13.18
N ASP A 194 -17.66 -15.93 -14.13
CA ASP A 194 -16.35 -16.57 -14.00
C ASP A 194 -15.27 -15.47 -14.02
N SER A 195 -14.69 -15.17 -12.85
CA SER A 195 -13.47 -14.38 -12.73
C SER A 195 -12.28 -15.34 -12.67
N GLY A 196 -11.65 -15.56 -13.82
CA GLY A 196 -10.44 -16.38 -13.94
C GLY A 196 -9.25 -15.72 -13.25
N SER A 197 -8.70 -16.38 -12.23
CA SER A 197 -7.43 -16.05 -11.61
C SER A 197 -6.27 -16.45 -12.52
N LEU A 198 -5.46 -15.49 -13.00
CA LEU A 198 -4.20 -15.79 -13.66
C LEU A 198 -3.15 -16.14 -12.60
N SER A 199 -2.87 -17.44 -12.56
CA SER A 199 -1.91 -18.10 -11.68
C SER A 199 -0.49 -17.57 -11.88
N LEU A 200 0.19 -17.41 -10.75
CA LEU A 200 1.60 -17.10 -10.52
C LEU A 200 2.52 -18.17 -11.15
N TYR A 201 2.63 -18.19 -12.48
CA TYR A 201 3.56 -19.07 -13.21
C TYR A 201 4.91 -18.39 -13.53
N GLY A 202 5.07 -17.10 -13.21
CA GLY A 202 6.29 -16.33 -13.52
C GLY A 202 7.50 -16.63 -12.62
N LYS A 203 7.30 -17.11 -11.38
CA LYS A 203 8.42 -17.26 -10.42
C LYS A 203 9.32 -18.48 -10.65
N PHE A 204 8.94 -19.43 -11.52
CA PHE A 204 9.73 -20.65 -11.74
C PHE A 204 10.65 -20.58 -12.98
N LEU A 205 10.43 -19.63 -13.89
CA LEU A 205 11.24 -19.50 -15.11
C LEU A 205 12.49 -18.63 -14.91
N ASP A 206 12.45 -17.64 -14.01
CA ASP A 206 13.59 -16.73 -13.78
C ASP A 206 14.78 -17.43 -13.11
N MET A 207 14.55 -18.37 -12.19
CA MET A 207 15.65 -19.05 -11.49
C MET A 207 16.36 -20.09 -12.37
N LYS A 208 15.68 -20.65 -13.38
CA LYS A 208 16.25 -21.64 -14.29
C LYS A 208 17.03 -21.02 -15.45
N LEU A 209 16.63 -19.83 -15.93
CA LEU A 209 17.32 -19.16 -17.04
C LEU A 209 18.70 -18.66 -16.63
N ASN A 210 18.82 -18.11 -15.41
CA ASN A 210 20.09 -17.60 -14.88
C ASN A 210 21.12 -18.72 -14.63
N GLY A 211 20.68 -19.93 -14.25
CA GLY A 211 21.56 -21.08 -14.07
C GLY A 211 22.08 -21.68 -15.39
N ILE A 212 21.29 -21.63 -16.46
CA ILE A 212 21.67 -22.16 -17.78
C ILE A 212 22.68 -21.21 -18.47
N LEU A 213 22.53 -19.89 -18.31
CA LEU A 213 23.49 -18.92 -18.87
C LEU A 213 24.87 -19.01 -18.21
N LEU A 214 24.93 -19.26 -16.89
CA LEU A 214 26.19 -19.46 -16.17
C LEU A 214 26.95 -20.71 -16.65
N LEU A 215 26.24 -21.81 -16.93
CA LEU A 215 26.86 -23.05 -17.41
C LEU A 215 27.37 -22.93 -18.85
N LEU A 216 26.62 -22.28 -19.74
CA LEU A 216 27.07 -22.04 -21.11
C LEU A 216 28.29 -21.10 -21.16
N GLY A 217 28.34 -20.08 -20.29
CA GLY A 217 29.49 -19.18 -20.18
C GLY A 217 30.78 -19.87 -19.71
N ILE A 218 30.68 -20.89 -18.85
CA ILE A 218 31.85 -21.66 -18.37
C ILE A 218 32.33 -22.64 -19.43
N VAL A 219 31.43 -23.26 -20.21
CA VAL A 219 31.81 -24.20 -21.28
C VAL A 219 32.52 -23.52 -22.45
N TYR A 220 32.28 -22.23 -22.68
CA TYR A 220 32.99 -21.44 -23.70
C TYR A 220 34.34 -20.86 -23.22
N MET A 221 34.71 -21.07 -21.95
CA MET A 221 35.95 -20.58 -21.34
C MET A 221 37.02 -21.68 -21.15
N PHE A 222 36.74 -22.92 -21.58
CA PHE A 222 37.68 -24.04 -21.68
C PHE A 222 37.76 -24.55 -23.12
#